data_AF-A0A0A0BAU9-F1
#
_entry.id   AF-A0A0A0BAU9-F1
#
_cell.length_a   1.000
_cell.length_b   1.000
_cell.length_c   1.000
_cell.angle_alpha   90.00
_cell.angle_beta   90.00
_cell.angle_gamma   90.00
#
_symmetry.space_group_name_H-M   'P 1'
#
loop_
_entity.id
_entity.type
_entity.pdbx_description
1 polymer ?
#
loop_
_entity_poly.entity_id
_entity_poly.type
_entity_poly.pdbx_seq_one_letter_code
_entity_poly.pdbx_strand_id
1 'polypeptide(L)'
;MTSETWTIGDLARLSGVTSRTLRHYDAIGLLAPVDVAAGGRRLYGRDELLRLQQILVLRELDVDLPTVARVLAVDGEHGARAELLREHHARLVAERDRFDRLAATVASTLESLEGGHDMAAKDLYAGFDNSQYDAEARERWGDAEVDRSNDTWARLGADGQAAHHRETQAIGEGLAACLAEGLAPDDDRTQGLVARHFAQIATFWTPNRESYRGLGQMYVDDERFTATYDAFAPGLAVYLRDAIDVWAERLPSGA
;
A
#
# COMPACT_ATOMS: atom_id res chain seq x y z
N MET A 1 15.70 -49.09 -31.43
CA MET A 1 14.93 -48.86 -30.19
C MET A 1 13.68 -48.07 -30.60
N THR A 2 12.50 -48.62 -30.41
CA THR A 2 11.24 -47.92 -30.71
C THR A 2 11.09 -46.76 -29.72
N SER A 3 11.22 -45.52 -30.20
CA SER A 3 10.94 -44.34 -29.38
C SER A 3 9.48 -44.40 -28.94
N GLU A 4 9.24 -44.53 -27.64
CA GLU A 4 7.89 -44.52 -27.08
C GLU A 4 7.27 -43.13 -27.32
N THR A 5 6.08 -43.11 -27.92
CA THR A 5 5.36 -41.88 -28.25
C THR A 5 3.96 -41.90 -27.66
N TRP A 6 3.55 -40.78 -27.06
CA TRP A 6 2.24 -40.61 -26.44
C TRP A 6 1.33 -39.80 -27.32
N THR A 7 0.05 -40.19 -27.39
CA THR A 7 -0.96 -39.32 -28.02
C THR A 7 -1.29 -38.15 -27.09
N ILE A 8 -1.91 -37.10 -27.62
CA ILE A 8 -2.41 -35.98 -26.80
C ILE A 8 -3.39 -36.43 -25.69
N GLY A 9 -4.12 -37.53 -25.90
CA GLY A 9 -5.02 -38.10 -24.90
C GLY A 9 -4.26 -38.79 -23.78
N ASP A 10 -3.18 -39.50 -24.12
CA ASP A 10 -2.31 -40.14 -23.13
C ASP A 10 -1.56 -39.09 -22.31
N LEU A 11 -1.03 -38.05 -22.97
CA LEU A 11 -0.35 -36.95 -22.31
C LEU A 11 -1.28 -36.17 -21.36
N ALA A 12 -2.53 -35.91 -21.78
CA ALA A 12 -3.53 -35.27 -20.93
C ALA A 12 -3.84 -36.12 -19.68
N ARG A 13 -3.98 -37.43 -19.84
CA ARG A 13 -4.24 -38.36 -18.74
C ARG A 13 -3.06 -38.45 -17.77
N LEU A 14 -1.83 -38.46 -18.27
CA LEU A 14 -0.61 -38.55 -17.45
C LEU A 14 -0.35 -37.26 -16.66
N SER A 15 -0.61 -36.10 -17.27
CA SER A 15 -0.26 -34.80 -16.70
C SER A 15 -1.40 -34.13 -15.93
N GLY A 16 -2.63 -34.64 -16.04
CA GLY A 16 -3.83 -34.02 -15.47
C GLY A 16 -4.31 -32.77 -16.22
N VAL A 17 -3.62 -32.37 -17.29
CA VAL A 17 -3.94 -31.18 -18.07
C VAL A 17 -4.91 -31.54 -19.20
N THR A 18 -5.86 -30.67 -19.51
CA THR A 18 -6.82 -30.96 -20.59
C THR A 18 -6.15 -31.00 -21.96
N SER A 19 -6.65 -31.83 -22.88
CA SER A 19 -6.18 -31.82 -24.28
C SER A 19 -6.39 -30.46 -24.97
N ARG A 20 -7.32 -29.63 -24.48
CA ARG A 20 -7.50 -28.24 -24.94
C ARG A 20 -6.30 -27.38 -24.58
N THR A 21 -5.81 -27.48 -23.34
CA THR A 21 -4.61 -26.78 -22.88
C THR A 21 -3.38 -27.22 -23.66
N LEU A 22 -3.20 -28.52 -23.89
CA LEU A 22 -2.08 -29.03 -24.70
C LEU A 22 -2.11 -28.50 -26.14
N ARG A 23 -3.29 -28.42 -26.77
CA ARG A 23 -3.44 -27.78 -28.10
C ARG A 23 -3.15 -26.28 -28.06
N HIS A 24 -3.49 -25.61 -26.96
CA HIS A 24 -3.16 -24.21 -26.79
C HIS A 24 -1.64 -24.01 -26.69
N TYR A 25 -0.95 -24.85 -25.91
CA TYR A 25 0.52 -24.80 -25.80
C TYR A 25 1.22 -25.09 -27.13
N ASP A 26 0.71 -26.03 -27.93
CA ASP A 26 1.16 -26.26 -29.30
C ASP A 26 0.95 -25.00 -30.17
N ALA A 27 -0.25 -24.41 -30.14
CA ALA A 27 -0.59 -23.24 -30.96
C ALA A 27 0.27 -22.00 -30.66
N ILE A 28 0.74 -21.83 -29.42
CA ILE A 28 1.65 -20.74 -29.03
C ILE A 28 3.13 -21.13 -29.11
N GLY A 29 3.45 -22.32 -29.64
CA GLY A 29 4.83 -22.81 -29.78
C GLY A 29 5.50 -23.20 -28.45
N LEU A 30 4.75 -23.28 -27.36
CA LEU A 30 5.28 -23.60 -26.04
C LEU A 30 5.56 -25.10 -25.87
N LEU A 31 4.72 -25.95 -26.47
CA LEU A 31 4.88 -27.41 -26.47
C LEU A 31 4.44 -27.99 -27.81
N ALA A 32 5.38 -28.10 -28.74
CA ALA A 32 5.14 -28.72 -30.04
C ALA A 32 5.20 -30.26 -29.94
N PRO A 33 4.39 -30.99 -30.72
CA PRO A 33 4.52 -32.44 -30.85
C PRO A 33 5.83 -32.81 -31.57
N VAL A 34 6.39 -33.99 -31.25
CA VAL A 34 7.56 -34.52 -31.95
C VAL A 34 7.22 -34.96 -33.38
N ASP A 35 5.99 -35.41 -33.60
CA ASP A 35 5.49 -35.81 -34.91
C ASP A 35 3.95 -35.69 -34.99
N VAL A 36 3.44 -35.62 -36.21
CA VAL A 36 2.01 -35.69 -36.51
C VAL A 36 1.78 -36.88 -37.43
N ALA A 37 1.25 -37.97 -36.84
CA ALA A 37 1.00 -39.21 -37.56
C ALA A 37 -0.05 -39.05 -38.67
N ALA A 38 -0.04 -39.98 -39.62
CA ALA A 38 -1.02 -40.07 -40.69
C ALA A 38 -2.46 -40.03 -40.13
N GLY A 39 -3.22 -39.00 -40.52
CA GLY A 39 -4.54 -38.70 -39.97
C GLY A 39 -4.57 -37.53 -38.96
N GLY A 40 -3.47 -36.79 -38.80
CA GLY A 40 -3.45 -35.55 -38.00
C GLY A 40 -3.30 -35.76 -36.49
N ARG A 41 -2.90 -36.97 -36.07
CA ARG A 41 -2.76 -37.32 -34.66
C ARG A 41 -1.40 -36.87 -34.14
N ARG A 42 -1.41 -35.95 -33.18
CA ARG A 42 -0.20 -35.44 -32.51
C ARG A 42 0.42 -36.50 -31.62
N LEU A 43 1.73 -36.67 -31.76
CA LEU A 43 2.57 -37.57 -30.98
C LEU A 43 3.59 -36.74 -30.21
N TYR A 44 3.81 -37.13 -28.95
CA TYR A 44 4.77 -36.49 -28.05
C TYR A 44 5.80 -37.53 -27.63
N GLY A 45 7.07 -37.17 -27.65
CA GLY A 45 8.17 -37.99 -27.16
C GLY A 45 8.51 -37.65 -25.72
N ARG A 46 9.58 -38.28 -25.21
CA ARG A 46 10.01 -38.12 -23.82
C ARG A 46 10.42 -36.68 -23.49
N ASP A 47 11.01 -35.98 -24.44
CA ASP A 47 11.48 -34.60 -24.24
C ASP A 47 10.31 -33.62 -24.13
N GLU A 48 9.23 -33.84 -24.90
CA GLU A 48 8.00 -33.07 -24.76
C GLU A 48 7.31 -33.33 -23.41
N LEU A 49 7.37 -34.55 -22.89
CA LEU A 49 6.88 -34.85 -21.53
C LEU A 49 7.68 -34.08 -20.47
N LEU A 50 9.01 -34.06 -20.58
CA LEU A 50 9.87 -33.30 -19.67
C LEU A 50 9.59 -31.79 -19.78
N ARG A 51 9.44 -31.27 -21.00
CA ARG A 51 9.08 -29.87 -21.24
C ARG A 51 7.71 -29.54 -20.65
N LEU A 52 6.71 -30.40 -20.81
CA LEU A 52 5.40 -30.23 -20.20
C LEU A 52 5.51 -30.19 -18.67
N GLN A 53 6.28 -31.09 -18.05
CA GLN A 53 6.49 -31.08 -16.61
C GLN A 53 7.08 -29.75 -16.13
N GLN A 54 8.05 -29.18 -16.85
CA GLN A 54 8.64 -27.87 -16.54
C GLN A 54 7.64 -26.72 -16.69
N ILE A 55 6.82 -26.75 -17.76
CA ILE A 55 5.73 -25.78 -17.96
C ILE A 55 4.78 -25.81 -16.77
N LEU A 56 4.37 -27.01 -16.33
CA LEU A 56 3.42 -27.16 -15.24
C LEU A 56 3.97 -26.68 -13.90
N VAL A 57 5.24 -26.97 -13.59
CA VAL A 57 5.90 -26.43 -12.38
C VAL A 57 5.89 -24.91 -12.39
N LEU A 58 6.22 -24.26 -13.51
CA LEU A 58 6.21 -22.80 -13.59
C LEU A 58 4.79 -22.21 -13.56
N ARG A 59 3.80 -22.94 -14.10
CA ARG A 59 2.38 -22.54 -14.03
C ARG A 59 1.79 -22.67 -12.64
N GLU A 60 2.25 -23.64 -11.85
CA GLU A 60 1.89 -23.78 -10.44
C GLU A 60 2.47 -22.63 -9.59
N LEU A 61 3.58 -22.04 -10.06
CA LEU A 61 4.17 -20.82 -9.51
C LEU A 61 3.55 -19.55 -10.13
N ASP A 62 2.35 -19.60 -10.69
CA ASP A 62 1.63 -18.46 -11.29
C ASP A 62 2.42 -17.66 -12.36
N VAL A 63 3.44 -18.27 -12.98
CA VAL A 63 4.21 -17.63 -14.05
C VAL A 63 3.37 -17.61 -15.33
N ASP A 64 3.20 -16.46 -15.95
CA ASP A 64 2.45 -16.34 -17.21
C ASP A 64 3.11 -17.12 -18.36
N LEU A 65 2.30 -17.59 -19.32
CA LEU A 65 2.78 -18.41 -20.44
C LEU A 65 3.86 -17.73 -21.31
N PRO A 66 3.79 -16.41 -21.61
CA PRO A 66 4.88 -15.71 -22.30
C PRO A 66 6.21 -15.80 -21.56
N THR A 67 6.19 -15.67 -20.24
CA THR A 67 7.38 -15.76 -19.40
C THR A 67 7.89 -17.20 -19.32
N VAL A 68 7.01 -18.19 -19.20
CA VAL A 68 7.38 -19.61 -19.29
C VAL A 68 8.08 -19.90 -20.61
N ALA A 69 7.57 -19.40 -21.74
CA ALA A 69 8.19 -19.58 -23.05
C ALA A 69 9.61 -18.99 -23.10
N ARG A 70 9.83 -17.78 -22.54
CA ARG A 70 11.18 -17.18 -22.46
C ARG A 70 12.15 -18.03 -21.64
N VAL A 71 11.72 -18.53 -20.48
CA VAL A 71 12.57 -19.35 -19.61
C VAL A 71 12.96 -20.67 -20.28
N LEU A 72 12.02 -21.31 -20.99
CA LEU A 72 12.23 -22.60 -21.63
C LEU A 72 12.80 -22.51 -23.05
N ALA A 73 13.06 -21.30 -23.56
CA ALA A 73 13.72 -21.07 -24.84
C ALA A 73 15.26 -20.99 -24.70
N VAL A 74 15.76 -20.73 -23.48
CA VAL A 74 17.19 -20.60 -23.21
C VAL A 74 17.73 -21.96 -22.77
N ASP A 75 18.07 -22.81 -23.72
CA ASP A 75 18.85 -24.01 -23.43
C ASP A 75 20.25 -23.62 -22.92
N GLY A 76 20.58 -23.98 -21.69
CA GLY A 76 21.97 -24.01 -21.19
C GLY A 76 22.36 -22.98 -20.12
N GLU A 77 21.64 -21.89 -19.90
CA GLU A 77 22.02 -20.90 -18.86
C GLU A 77 21.15 -21.01 -17.61
N HIS A 78 21.64 -21.78 -16.64
CA HIS A 78 21.10 -21.85 -15.28
C HIS A 78 20.90 -20.46 -14.65
N GLY A 79 21.65 -19.44 -15.09
CA GLY A 79 21.56 -18.05 -14.65
C GLY A 79 20.23 -17.36 -14.98
N ALA A 80 19.74 -17.46 -16.22
CA ALA A 80 18.48 -16.82 -16.63
C ALA A 80 17.26 -17.41 -15.90
N ARG A 81 17.28 -18.73 -15.67
CA ARG A 81 16.27 -19.42 -14.85
C ARG A 81 16.32 -18.99 -13.39
N ALA A 82 17.52 -18.82 -12.83
CA ALA A 82 17.71 -18.37 -11.46
C ALA A 82 17.22 -16.92 -11.26
N GLU A 83 17.53 -16.00 -12.18
CA GLU A 83 17.03 -14.62 -12.12
C GLU A 83 15.50 -14.55 -12.15
N LEU A 84 14.85 -15.33 -13.01
CA LEU A 84 13.39 -15.33 -13.06
C LEU A 84 12.77 -15.87 -11.75
N LEU A 85 13.35 -16.92 -11.19
CA LEU A 85 12.91 -17.46 -9.90
C LEU A 85 13.16 -16.48 -8.75
N ARG A 86 14.23 -15.66 -8.80
CA ARG A 86 14.48 -14.59 -7.82
C ARG A 86 13.44 -13.49 -7.92
N GLU A 87 13.16 -12.99 -9.12
CA GLU A 87 12.12 -11.97 -9.35
C GLU A 87 10.76 -12.48 -8.86
N HIS A 88 10.42 -13.72 -9.19
CA HIS A 88 9.19 -14.35 -8.74
C HIS A 88 9.13 -14.49 -7.21
N HIS A 89 10.18 -15.01 -6.59
CA HIS A 89 10.29 -15.11 -5.13
C HIS A 89 10.13 -13.73 -4.47
N ALA A 90 10.74 -12.68 -5.03
CA ALA A 90 10.59 -11.32 -4.51
C ALA A 90 9.14 -10.83 -4.56
N ARG A 91 8.39 -11.13 -5.64
CA ARG A 91 6.95 -10.81 -5.72
C ARG A 91 6.13 -11.58 -4.69
N LEU A 92 6.38 -12.88 -4.51
CA LEU A 92 5.68 -13.69 -3.50
C LEU A 92 5.94 -13.17 -2.09
N VAL A 93 7.18 -12.77 -1.78
CA VAL A 93 7.53 -12.16 -0.51
C VAL A 93 6.82 -10.83 -0.32
N ALA A 94 6.79 -9.96 -1.33
CA ALA A 94 6.08 -8.67 -1.26
C ALA A 94 4.57 -8.85 -1.05
N GLU A 95 3.97 -9.86 -1.69
CA GLU A 95 2.55 -10.19 -1.54
C GLU A 95 2.25 -10.77 -0.16
N ARG A 96 3.10 -11.67 0.36
CA ARG A 96 3.03 -12.13 1.76
C ARG A 96 3.09 -10.96 2.72
N ASP A 97 4.09 -10.08 2.59
CA ASP A 97 4.27 -8.95 3.49
C ASP A 97 3.07 -8.00 3.44
N ARG A 98 2.43 -7.84 2.27
CA ARG A 98 1.17 -7.10 2.13
C ARG A 98 0.03 -7.78 2.90
N PHE A 99 -0.13 -9.10 2.77
CA PHE A 99 -1.15 -9.83 3.51
C PHE A 99 -0.89 -9.79 5.03
N ASP A 100 0.35 -9.87 5.47
CA ASP A 100 0.73 -9.75 6.89
C ASP A 100 0.33 -8.38 7.45
N ARG A 101 0.56 -7.28 6.70
CA ARG A 101 0.10 -5.94 7.09
C ARG A 101 -1.42 -5.85 7.18
N LEU A 102 -2.13 -6.38 6.19
CA LEU A 102 -3.61 -6.40 6.20
C LEU A 102 -4.15 -7.22 7.39
N ALA A 103 -3.56 -8.38 7.66
CA ALA A 103 -3.95 -9.21 8.80
C ALA A 103 -3.74 -8.48 10.13
N ALA A 104 -2.62 -7.77 10.29
CA ALA A 104 -2.35 -6.96 11.48
C ALA A 104 -3.39 -5.84 11.67
N THR A 105 -3.77 -5.14 10.60
CA THR A 105 -4.82 -4.10 10.67
C THR A 105 -6.18 -4.67 11.04
N VAL A 106 -6.55 -5.83 10.47
CA VAL A 106 -7.79 -6.51 10.83
C VAL A 106 -7.77 -6.95 12.30
N ALA A 107 -6.65 -7.49 12.79
CA ALA A 107 -6.49 -7.88 14.18
C ALA A 107 -6.67 -6.68 15.13
N SER A 108 -6.01 -5.55 14.84
CA SER A 108 -6.19 -4.30 15.61
C SER A 108 -7.64 -3.82 15.60
N THR A 109 -8.31 -3.91 14.45
CA THR A 109 -9.73 -3.52 14.32
C THR A 109 -10.62 -4.40 15.20
N LEU A 110 -10.37 -5.71 15.23
CA LEU A 110 -11.11 -6.65 16.07
C LEU A 110 -10.89 -6.36 17.57
N GLU A 111 -9.65 -6.14 18.00
CA GLU A 111 -9.32 -5.80 19.40
C GLU A 111 -10.06 -4.54 19.87
N SER A 112 -10.18 -3.53 19.02
CA SER A 112 -10.91 -2.31 19.35
C SER A 112 -12.43 -2.50 19.39
N LEU A 113 -13.00 -3.25 18.44
CA LEU A 113 -14.43 -3.57 18.44
C LEU A 113 -14.83 -4.42 19.64
N GLU A 114 -13.99 -5.38 20.05
CA GLU A 114 -14.23 -6.24 21.21
C GLU A 114 -13.93 -5.55 22.53
N GLY A 115 -12.96 -4.63 22.55
CA GLY A 115 -12.55 -3.87 23.73
C GLY A 115 -13.40 -2.63 24.03
N GLY A 116 -14.28 -2.21 23.11
CA GLY A 116 -15.14 -1.03 23.28
C GLY A 116 -14.39 0.30 23.23
N HIS A 117 -13.24 0.36 22.54
CA HIS A 117 -12.44 1.57 22.36
C HIS A 117 -12.48 2.00 20.89
N ASP A 118 -12.74 3.28 20.62
CA ASP A 118 -12.68 3.82 19.25
C ASP A 118 -11.23 3.85 18.74
N MET A 119 -11.00 3.27 17.55
CA MET A 119 -9.72 3.38 16.85
C MET A 119 -9.55 4.78 16.25
N ALA A 120 -8.33 5.31 16.30
CA ALA A 120 -8.01 6.52 15.56
C ALA A 120 -8.14 6.25 14.05
N ALA A 121 -8.66 7.23 13.30
CA ALA A 121 -8.96 7.09 11.87
C ALA A 121 -7.74 6.61 11.05
N LYS A 122 -6.53 7.01 11.42
CA LYS A 122 -5.30 6.58 10.72
C LYS A 122 -4.96 5.09 10.92
N ASP A 123 -5.31 4.52 12.07
CA ASP A 123 -4.99 3.13 12.42
C ASP A 123 -5.91 2.16 11.67
N LEU A 124 -7.13 2.61 11.31
CA LEU A 124 -8.02 1.90 10.39
C LEU A 124 -7.41 1.73 8.99
N TYR A 125 -6.51 2.63 8.59
CA TYR A 125 -5.89 2.65 7.26
C TYR A 125 -4.40 2.27 7.26
N ALA A 126 -3.81 1.89 8.40
CA ALA A 126 -2.37 1.59 8.52
C ALA A 126 -1.89 0.39 7.69
N GLY A 127 -2.78 -0.55 7.37
CA GLY A 127 -2.49 -1.71 6.50
C GLY A 127 -2.62 -1.43 5.00
N PHE A 128 -3.06 -0.22 4.63
CA PHE A 128 -3.21 0.21 3.24
C PHE A 128 -1.99 1.03 2.79
N ASP A 129 -1.74 1.04 1.48
CA ASP A 129 -0.59 1.72 0.90
C ASP A 129 -0.75 3.25 1.00
N ASN A 130 -0.06 3.85 1.97
CA ASN A 130 -0.02 5.30 2.19
C ASN A 130 1.16 5.98 1.46
N SER A 131 1.85 5.29 0.54
CA SER A 131 3.01 5.83 -0.19
C SER A 131 2.73 7.13 -0.94
N GLN A 132 1.48 7.36 -1.35
CA GLN A 132 1.04 8.61 -1.97
C GLN A 132 1.20 9.83 -1.04
N TYR A 133 0.97 9.68 0.27
CA TYR A 133 1.12 10.77 1.24
C TYR A 133 2.59 11.10 1.48
N ASP A 134 3.46 10.07 1.49
CA ASP A 134 4.90 10.23 1.68
C ASP A 134 5.54 10.96 0.49
N ALA A 135 5.16 10.59 -0.75
CA ALA A 135 5.65 11.24 -1.97
C ALA A 135 5.19 12.70 -2.07
N GLU A 136 3.91 12.98 -1.77
CA GLU A 136 3.35 14.33 -1.78
C GLU A 136 3.98 15.22 -0.69
N ALA A 137 4.18 14.67 0.52
CA ALA A 137 4.84 15.39 1.60
C ALA A 137 6.30 15.74 1.26
N ARG A 138 7.03 14.83 0.60
CA ARG A 138 8.41 15.06 0.17
C ARG A 138 8.50 16.09 -0.94
N GLU A 139 7.57 16.09 -1.90
CA GLU A 139 7.51 17.12 -2.94
C GLU A 139 7.23 18.51 -2.35
N ARG A 140 6.32 18.59 -1.36
CA ARG A 140 5.88 19.87 -0.79
C ARG A 140 6.82 20.43 0.29
N TRP A 141 7.46 19.56 1.07
CA TRP A 141 8.21 19.95 2.27
C TRP A 141 9.68 19.51 2.26
N GLY A 142 10.08 18.68 1.29
CA GLY A 142 11.46 18.21 1.11
C GLY A 142 11.80 16.97 1.95
N ASP A 143 12.69 16.14 1.41
CA ASP A 143 13.07 14.86 2.01
C ASP A 143 13.59 14.97 3.45
N ALA A 144 14.47 15.94 3.70
CA ALA A 144 15.12 16.09 5.00
C ALA A 144 14.14 16.45 6.15
N GLU A 145 13.04 17.14 5.83
CA GLU A 145 12.02 17.52 6.82
C GLU A 145 11.06 16.36 7.07
N VAL A 146 10.67 15.62 6.02
CA VAL A 146 9.86 14.41 6.14
C VAL A 146 10.61 13.33 6.94
N ASP A 147 11.90 13.11 6.65
CA ASP A 147 12.71 12.14 7.39
C ASP A 147 12.83 12.52 8.87
N ARG A 148 13.05 13.80 9.17
CA ARG A 148 13.13 14.29 10.56
C ARG A 148 11.81 14.11 11.30
N SER A 149 10.68 14.38 10.63
CA SER A 149 9.35 14.17 11.18
C SER A 149 9.11 12.69 11.51
N ASN A 150 9.44 11.79 10.58
CA ASN A 150 9.31 10.34 10.75
C ASN A 150 10.19 9.82 11.89
N ASP A 151 11.44 10.27 11.98
CA ASP A 151 12.36 9.96 13.07
C ASP A 151 11.82 10.43 14.43
N THR A 152 11.24 11.63 14.47
CA THR A 152 10.67 12.21 15.69
C THR A 152 9.47 11.38 16.15
N TRP A 153 8.58 11.03 15.21
CA TRP A 153 7.45 10.16 15.46
C TRP A 153 7.86 8.79 15.99
N ALA A 154 8.90 8.18 15.41
CA ALA A 154 9.44 6.90 15.87
C ALA A 154 10.00 6.99 17.29
N ARG A 155 10.72 8.08 17.63
CA ARG A 155 11.32 8.29 18.96
C ARG A 155 10.31 8.52 20.07
N LEU A 156 9.08 8.96 19.77
CA LEU A 156 8.01 9.09 20.76
C LEU A 156 7.66 7.74 21.41
N GLY A 157 7.88 6.62 20.70
CA GLY A 157 7.47 5.30 21.15
C GLY A 157 5.95 5.15 21.32
N ALA A 158 5.49 3.98 21.74
CA ALA A 158 4.06 3.68 21.83
C ALA A 158 3.32 4.66 22.77
N ASP A 159 3.87 4.94 23.95
CA ASP A 159 3.24 5.82 24.94
C ASP A 159 3.17 7.28 24.47
N GLY A 160 4.23 7.79 23.86
CA GLY A 160 4.28 9.14 23.34
C GLY A 160 3.35 9.33 22.15
N GLN A 161 3.28 8.33 21.26
CA GLN A 161 2.33 8.33 20.15
C GLN A 161 0.89 8.28 20.66
N ALA A 162 0.58 7.43 21.65
CA ALA A 162 -0.75 7.37 22.25
C ALA A 162 -1.13 8.69 22.94
N ALA A 163 -0.19 9.34 23.63
CA ALA A 163 -0.40 10.66 24.22
C ALA A 163 -0.67 11.73 23.15
N HIS A 164 0.11 11.72 22.07
CA HIS A 164 -0.11 12.63 20.94
C HIS A 164 -1.52 12.46 20.35
N HIS A 165 -2.00 11.23 20.16
CA HIS A 165 -3.36 10.99 19.67
C HIS A 165 -4.44 11.51 20.61
N ARG A 166 -4.33 11.22 21.92
CA ARG A 166 -5.29 11.71 22.90
C ARG A 166 -5.39 13.24 22.88
N GLU A 167 -4.26 13.90 22.75
CA GLU A 167 -4.21 15.36 22.66
C GLU A 167 -4.85 15.88 21.37
N THR A 168 -4.59 15.26 20.22
CA THR A 168 -5.22 15.61 18.95
C THR A 168 -6.75 15.44 19.02
N GLN A 169 -7.24 14.35 19.63
CA GLN A 169 -8.67 14.13 19.84
C GLN A 169 -9.27 15.22 20.75
N ALA A 170 -8.64 15.51 21.89
CA ALA A 170 -9.11 16.52 22.83
C ALA A 170 -9.13 17.94 22.22
N ILE A 171 -8.19 18.26 21.32
CA ILE A 171 -8.19 19.51 20.57
C ILE A 171 -9.36 19.55 19.59
N GLY A 172 -9.56 18.49 18.79
CA GLY A 172 -10.65 18.39 17.82
C GLY A 172 -12.03 18.54 18.47
N GLU A 173 -12.30 17.78 19.52
CA GLU A 173 -13.54 17.85 20.31
C GLU A 173 -13.73 19.25 20.94
N GLY A 174 -12.66 19.82 21.48
CA GLY A 174 -12.69 21.15 22.08
C GLY A 174 -13.05 22.24 21.06
N LEU A 175 -12.47 22.17 19.87
CA LEU A 175 -12.75 23.13 18.79
C LEU A 175 -14.16 22.94 18.24
N ALA A 176 -14.62 21.70 18.09
CA ALA A 176 -15.99 21.38 17.69
C ALA A 176 -17.01 21.96 18.69
N ALA A 177 -16.73 21.87 20.00
CA ALA A 177 -17.57 22.48 21.01
C ALA A 177 -17.59 24.02 20.88
N CYS A 178 -16.44 24.66 20.65
CA CYS A 178 -16.37 26.11 20.44
C CYS A 178 -17.18 26.54 19.20
N LEU A 179 -17.08 25.79 18.10
CA LEU A 179 -17.85 26.03 16.88
C LEU A 179 -19.36 25.86 17.12
N ALA A 180 -19.77 24.81 17.82
CA ALA A 180 -21.17 24.56 18.15
C ALA A 180 -21.77 25.65 19.06
N GLU A 181 -20.96 26.21 19.95
CA GLU A 181 -21.32 27.36 20.80
C GLU A 181 -21.32 28.69 20.03
N GLY A 182 -20.84 28.71 18.78
CA GLY A 182 -20.74 29.91 17.95
C GLY A 182 -19.66 30.90 18.41
N LEU A 183 -18.63 30.40 19.10
CA LEU A 183 -17.50 31.22 19.52
C LEU A 183 -16.72 31.71 18.29
N ALA A 184 -16.14 32.90 18.40
CA ALA A 184 -15.34 33.48 17.33
C ALA A 184 -13.97 32.77 17.24
N PRO A 185 -13.33 32.73 16.05
CA PRO A 185 -12.00 32.16 15.90
C PRO A 185 -10.93 32.81 16.79
N ASP A 186 -11.09 34.08 17.14
CA ASP A 186 -10.19 34.85 18.02
C ASP A 186 -10.54 34.77 19.52
N ASP A 187 -11.60 34.05 19.89
CA ASP A 187 -12.00 33.82 21.29
C ASP A 187 -10.88 33.14 22.09
N ASP A 188 -10.72 33.51 23.36
CA ASP A 188 -9.65 33.00 24.23
C ASP A 188 -9.66 31.48 24.37
N ARG A 189 -10.85 30.85 24.43
CA ARG A 189 -10.97 29.38 24.52
C ARG A 189 -10.54 28.72 23.21
N THR A 190 -10.94 29.28 22.08
CA THR A 190 -10.53 28.82 20.75
C THR A 190 -9.02 28.96 20.59
N GLN A 191 -8.46 30.13 20.89
CA GLN A 191 -7.04 30.40 20.78
C GLN A 191 -6.20 29.56 21.75
N GLY A 192 -6.74 29.20 22.93
CA GLY A 192 -6.11 28.23 23.82
C GLY A 192 -5.97 26.83 23.21
N LEU A 193 -6.97 26.39 22.43
CA LEU A 193 -6.91 25.12 21.69
C LEU A 193 -5.95 25.21 20.49
N VAL A 194 -5.95 26.32 19.76
CA VAL A 194 -4.99 26.56 18.66
C VAL A 194 -3.55 26.62 19.18
N ALA A 195 -3.31 27.12 20.39
CA ALA A 195 -2.00 27.09 21.03
C ALA A 195 -1.51 25.66 21.26
N ARG A 196 -2.40 24.77 21.73
CA ARG A 196 -2.10 23.34 21.93
C ARG A 196 -1.85 22.64 20.60
N HIS A 197 -2.67 22.93 19.59
CA HIS A 197 -2.48 22.45 18.22
C HIS A 197 -1.11 22.87 17.66
N PHE A 198 -0.76 24.15 17.79
CA PHE A 198 0.55 24.66 17.40
C PHE A 198 1.68 23.94 18.14
N ALA A 199 1.55 23.70 19.45
CA ALA A 199 2.56 22.99 20.24
C ALA A 199 2.76 21.53 19.78
N GLN A 200 1.69 20.83 19.38
CA GLN A 200 1.82 19.48 18.79
C GLN A 200 2.62 19.53 17.49
N ILE A 201 2.25 20.43 16.57
CA ILE A 201 2.96 20.59 15.30
C ILE A 201 4.42 21.02 15.52
N ALA A 202 4.64 21.90 16.50
CA ALA A 202 5.96 22.41 16.89
C ALA A 202 6.94 21.31 17.33
N THR A 203 6.42 20.11 17.64
CA THR A 203 7.22 18.93 18.01
C THR A 203 7.99 18.36 16.81
N PHE A 204 7.44 18.47 15.59
CA PHE A 204 8.04 17.89 14.38
C PHE A 204 8.89 18.91 13.61
N TRP A 205 8.45 20.16 13.58
CA TRP A 205 9.16 21.29 13.00
C TRP A 205 8.71 22.57 13.70
N THR A 206 9.36 23.71 13.53
CA THR A 206 8.88 24.97 14.13
C THR A 206 8.30 25.88 13.05
N PRO A 207 6.96 25.98 12.94
CA PRO A 207 6.35 26.86 11.95
C PRO A 207 6.63 28.34 12.24
N ASN A 208 6.79 29.12 11.18
CA ASN A 208 6.70 30.58 11.25
C ASN A 208 5.27 31.01 10.87
N ARG A 209 5.00 32.32 10.84
CA ARG A 209 3.68 32.85 10.49
C ARG A 209 3.15 32.29 9.16
N GLU A 210 3.96 32.34 8.11
CA GLU A 210 3.55 31.95 6.75
C GLU A 210 3.33 30.45 6.63
N SER A 211 4.22 29.63 7.20
CA SER A 211 4.07 28.18 7.12
C SER A 211 2.90 27.66 7.96
N TYR A 212 2.60 28.29 9.11
CA TYR A 212 1.44 27.90 9.91
C TYR A 212 0.11 28.28 9.23
N ARG A 213 0.04 29.46 8.61
CA ARG A 213 -1.11 29.84 7.77
C ARG A 213 -1.30 28.91 6.58
N GLY A 214 -0.21 28.61 5.87
CA GLY A 214 -0.22 27.69 4.73
C GLY A 214 -0.73 26.29 5.13
N LEU A 215 -0.38 25.82 6.33
CA LEU A 215 -0.90 24.57 6.88
C LEU A 215 -2.41 24.64 7.16
N GLY A 216 -2.88 25.73 7.78
CA GLY A 216 -4.32 25.94 7.98
C GLY A 216 -5.09 25.97 6.67
N GLN A 217 -4.56 26.64 5.64
CA GLN A 217 -5.19 26.70 4.32
C GLN A 217 -5.22 25.32 3.64
N MET A 218 -4.17 24.53 3.77
CA MET A 218 -4.11 23.15 3.26
C MET A 218 -5.22 22.27 3.84
N TYR A 219 -5.60 22.45 5.11
CA TYR A 219 -6.70 21.68 5.72
C TYR A 219 -8.06 21.91 5.03
N VAL A 220 -8.23 23.05 4.36
CA VAL A 220 -9.44 23.42 3.62
C VAL A 220 -9.33 23.10 2.13
N ASP A 221 -8.15 23.28 1.54
CA ASP A 221 -7.93 23.07 0.10
C ASP A 221 -7.93 21.58 -0.29
N ASP A 222 -7.61 20.69 0.65
CA ASP A 222 -7.58 19.24 0.43
C ASP A 222 -8.75 18.55 1.15
N GLU A 223 -9.66 17.98 0.36
CA GLU A 223 -10.87 17.29 0.84
C GLU A 223 -10.57 16.17 1.85
N ARG A 224 -9.40 15.52 1.77
CA ARG A 224 -8.99 14.45 2.70
C ARG A 224 -8.76 15.00 4.11
N PHE A 225 -8.09 16.15 4.20
CA PHE A 225 -7.86 16.83 5.48
C PHE A 225 -9.14 17.48 5.99
N THR A 226 -9.92 18.10 5.10
CA THR A 226 -11.23 18.66 5.45
C THR A 226 -12.12 17.60 6.09
N ALA A 227 -12.25 16.42 5.47
CA ALA A 227 -13.06 15.33 6.00
C ALA A 227 -12.60 14.86 7.40
N THR A 228 -11.31 14.95 7.70
CA THR A 228 -10.78 14.57 9.02
C THR A 228 -11.24 15.52 10.13
N TYR A 229 -11.19 16.83 9.91
CA TYR A 229 -11.64 17.80 10.90
C TYR A 229 -13.17 17.90 10.94
N ASP A 230 -13.83 17.84 9.79
CA ASP A 230 -15.29 17.92 9.72
C ASP A 230 -16.00 16.69 10.29
N ALA A 231 -15.28 15.58 10.50
CA ALA A 231 -15.78 14.43 11.25
C ALA A 231 -16.11 14.78 12.73
N PHE A 232 -15.44 15.78 13.32
CA PHE A 232 -15.76 16.25 14.67
C PHE A 232 -16.98 17.18 14.67
N ALA A 233 -17.04 18.11 13.71
CA ALA A 233 -18.19 18.98 13.48
C ALA A 233 -18.16 19.55 12.05
N PRO A 234 -19.30 19.62 11.33
CA PRO A 234 -19.34 20.22 10.00
C PRO A 234 -18.82 21.66 10.00
N GLY A 235 -17.90 21.98 9.09
CA GLY A 235 -17.27 23.30 8.97
C GLY A 235 -16.09 23.53 9.93
N LEU A 236 -15.67 22.52 10.69
CA LEU A 236 -14.55 22.66 11.63
C LEU A 236 -13.22 22.93 10.94
N ALA A 237 -12.99 22.38 9.75
CA ALA A 237 -11.75 22.64 9.00
C ALA A 237 -11.58 24.14 8.70
N VAL A 238 -12.65 24.79 8.24
CA VAL A 238 -12.66 26.24 7.95
C VAL A 238 -12.50 27.05 9.23
N TYR A 239 -13.21 26.67 10.30
CA TYR A 239 -13.10 27.32 11.60
C TYR A 239 -11.68 27.27 12.18
N LEU A 240 -11.03 26.09 12.11
CA LEU A 240 -9.66 25.92 12.54
C LEU A 240 -8.70 26.75 11.69
N ARG A 241 -8.87 26.81 10.37
CA ARG A 241 -8.06 27.66 9.48
C ARG A 241 -8.14 29.12 9.91
N ASP A 242 -9.35 29.64 10.13
CA ASP A 242 -9.55 31.03 10.55
C ASP A 242 -8.90 31.30 11.91
N ALA A 243 -8.99 30.36 12.85
CA ALA A 243 -8.38 30.49 14.18
C ALA A 243 -6.85 30.39 14.12
N ILE A 244 -6.30 29.58 13.21
CA ILE A 244 -4.87 29.51 12.89
C ILE A 244 -4.39 30.85 12.33
N ASP A 245 -5.16 31.49 11.44
CA ASP A 245 -4.80 32.80 10.87
C ASP A 245 -4.65 33.86 11.95
N VAL A 246 -5.48 33.83 12.99
CA VAL A 246 -5.38 34.71 14.16
C VAL A 246 -4.14 34.39 14.99
N TRP A 247 -3.90 33.12 15.31
CA TRP A 247 -2.76 32.70 16.12
C TRP A 247 -1.42 33.02 15.42
N ALA A 248 -1.36 32.81 14.11
CA ALA A 248 -0.15 32.99 13.31
C ALA A 248 0.38 34.44 13.34
N GLU A 249 -0.48 35.45 13.56
CA GLU A 249 -0.03 36.83 13.73
C GLU A 249 0.95 37.02 14.89
N ARG A 250 0.86 36.15 15.91
CA ARG A 250 1.73 36.13 17.10
C ARG A 250 3.11 35.51 16.82
N LEU A 251 3.26 34.79 15.70
CA LEU A 251 4.50 34.14 15.31
C LEU A 251 5.42 35.11 14.56
N PRO A 252 6.75 34.90 14.57
CA PRO A 252 7.66 35.68 13.74
C PRO A 252 7.34 35.50 12.25
N SER A 253 7.55 36.56 11.45
CA SER A 253 7.57 36.46 9.99
C SER A 253 8.69 35.52 9.54
N GLY A 254 8.52 34.85 8.40
CA GLY A 254 9.64 34.18 7.73
C GLY A 254 10.75 35.18 7.38
N ALA A 255 12.00 34.74 7.42
CA ALA A 255 13.16 35.52 6.96
C ALA A 255 13.33 35.39 5.44
#